data_AF-A0A9X8M8L5-F1
#
_entry.id   AF-A0A9X8M8L5-F1
#
_cell.length_a   1.000
_cell.length_b   1.000
_cell.length_c   1.000
_cell.angle_alpha   90.00
_cell.angle_beta   90.00
_cell.angle_gamma   90.00
#
_symmetry.space_group_name_H-M   'P 1'
#
loop_
_entity.id
_entity.type
_entity.pdbx_description
1 polymer ?
#
loop_
_entity_poly.entity_id
_entity_poly.type
_entity_poly.pdbx_seq_one_letter_code
_entity_poly.pdbx_strand_id
1 'polypeptide(L)'
;MIEVLDAHQWRAYQGEDFPLGSWKDDNGILRADPAAARVDLISRQSYRNFSLTFEFSLAAGGNAGVLYRVAESWPESWQGGPEMQLLDNASHPDGQNPLTTHGALYQLLAPTEPTPIQPGEFMSGQLIVRENHVEHWLAGRCVLRYDLYDTALREAISQSKFKHNPDFGLTEGHIIL
;
A
#
# COMPACT_ATOMS: atom_id res chain seq x y z
N MET A 1 15.75 -15.06 -3.98
CA MET A 1 16.63 -13.98 -4.46
C MET A 1 16.10 -12.69 -3.86
N ILE A 2 16.96 -11.80 -3.36
CA ILE A 2 16.54 -10.47 -2.88
C ILE A 2 16.70 -9.53 -4.07
N GLU A 3 15.61 -8.87 -4.45
CA GLU A 3 15.57 -7.87 -5.52
C GLU A 3 15.34 -6.50 -4.89
N VAL A 4 16.09 -5.50 -5.35
CA VAL A 4 15.91 -4.11 -4.93
C VAL A 4 15.06 -3.41 -5.98
N LEU A 5 13.95 -2.81 -5.55
CA LEU A 5 13.03 -2.08 -6.44
C LEU A 5 13.44 -0.60 -6.52
N ASP A 6 14.49 -0.31 -7.30
CA ASP A 6 14.90 1.06 -7.63
C ASP A 6 13.92 1.73 -8.62
N ALA A 7 14.16 3.01 -8.94
CA ALA A 7 13.29 3.80 -9.84
C ALA A 7 13.03 3.13 -11.21
N HIS A 8 13.94 2.29 -11.71
CA HIS A 8 13.75 1.60 -12.99
C HIS A 8 12.72 0.49 -12.92
N GLN A 9 12.44 -0.03 -11.72
CA GLN A 9 11.39 -1.05 -11.49
C GLN A 9 9.99 -0.45 -11.38
N TRP A 10 9.85 0.88 -11.50
CA TRP A 10 8.57 1.57 -11.39
C TRP A 10 8.22 2.32 -12.68
N ARG A 11 6.93 2.52 -12.88
CA ARG A 11 6.33 3.40 -13.89
C ARG A 11 5.07 4.04 -13.31
N ALA A 12 4.51 5.03 -14.00
CA ALA A 12 3.21 5.59 -13.65
C ALA A 12 2.12 4.52 -13.78
N TYR A 13 1.18 4.49 -12.84
CA TYR A 13 -0.05 3.72 -13.03
C TYR A 13 -0.74 4.16 -14.34
N GLN A 14 -1.06 3.21 -15.22
CA GLN A 14 -1.54 3.43 -16.59
C GLN A 14 -0.58 4.20 -17.53
N GLY A 15 0.71 4.26 -17.21
CA GLY A 15 1.75 4.82 -18.08
C GLY A 15 2.92 3.86 -18.28
N GLU A 16 3.77 4.13 -19.27
CA GLU A 16 4.91 3.27 -19.63
C GLU A 16 6.19 3.60 -18.84
N ASP A 17 6.30 4.86 -18.43
CA ASP A 17 7.51 5.47 -17.89
C ASP A 17 7.37 5.89 -16.43
N PHE A 18 8.52 6.07 -15.77
CA PHE A 18 8.58 6.72 -14.47
C PHE A 18 8.08 8.17 -14.60
N PRO A 19 7.12 8.63 -13.77
CA PRO A 19 6.48 9.94 -13.91
C PRO A 19 7.39 11.09 -13.42
N LEU A 20 8.40 11.42 -14.23
CA LEU A 20 9.29 12.55 -14.01
C LEU A 20 8.46 13.84 -13.87
N GLY A 21 8.48 14.44 -12.69
CA GLY A 21 7.70 15.63 -12.35
C GLY A 21 6.72 15.42 -11.19
N SER A 22 6.13 14.22 -11.09
CA SER A 22 5.33 13.82 -9.93
C SER A 22 6.16 13.04 -8.90
N TRP A 23 7.22 12.38 -9.36
CA TRP A 23 8.16 11.65 -8.52
C TRP A 23 9.61 12.02 -8.85
N LYS A 24 10.46 11.90 -7.83
CA LYS A 24 11.92 12.08 -7.91
C LYS A 24 12.61 10.87 -7.29
N ASP A 25 13.71 10.46 -7.90
CA ASP A 25 14.67 9.53 -7.30
C ASP A 25 15.83 10.33 -6.73
N ASP A 26 15.88 10.43 -5.41
CA ASP A 26 16.91 11.14 -4.66
C ASP A 26 17.89 10.11 -4.06
N ASN A 27 18.73 9.50 -4.92
CA ASN A 27 19.71 8.46 -4.57
C ASN A 27 19.11 7.22 -3.88
N GLY A 28 18.05 6.65 -4.47
CA GLY A 28 17.36 5.47 -3.96
C GLY A 28 16.19 5.80 -3.04
N ILE A 29 15.95 7.08 -2.75
CA ILE A 29 14.73 7.55 -2.06
C ILE A 29 13.75 8.02 -3.14
N LEU A 30 12.69 7.25 -3.35
CA LEU A 30 11.58 7.64 -4.22
C LEU A 30 10.67 8.61 -3.46
N ARG A 31 10.55 9.83 -3.96
CA ARG A 31 9.80 10.91 -3.30
C ARG A 31 8.74 11.49 -4.22
N ALA A 32 7.49 11.43 -3.78
CA ALA A 32 6.37 12.13 -4.42
C ALA A 32 6.52 13.65 -4.24
N ASP A 33 6.19 14.41 -5.28
CA ASP A 33 6.15 15.87 -5.23
C ASP A 33 4.73 16.35 -4.86
N PRO A 34 4.51 16.90 -3.66
CA PRO A 34 3.18 17.30 -3.22
C PRO A 34 2.61 18.52 -3.98
N ALA A 35 3.45 19.22 -4.75
CA ALA A 35 3.01 20.35 -5.58
C ALA A 35 2.63 19.92 -7.02
N ALA A 36 2.93 18.68 -7.41
CA ALA A 36 2.63 18.14 -8.72
C ALA A 36 1.29 17.38 -8.74
N ALA A 37 0.87 16.95 -9.92
CA ALA A 37 -0.26 16.04 -10.04
C ALA A 37 0.07 14.72 -9.33
N ARG A 38 -0.84 14.22 -8.49
CA ARG A 38 -0.70 12.92 -7.85
C ARG A 38 -0.71 11.83 -8.92
N VAL A 39 0.30 10.96 -8.88
CA VAL A 39 0.43 9.78 -9.74
C VAL A 39 0.89 8.65 -8.84
N ASP A 40 0.19 7.52 -8.84
CA ASP A 40 0.66 6.33 -8.13
C ASP A 40 1.77 5.64 -8.95
N LEU A 41 2.77 5.09 -8.28
CA LEU A 41 3.81 4.29 -8.93
C LEU A 41 3.38 2.83 -8.97
N ILE A 42 3.42 2.21 -10.14
CA ILE A 42 3.21 0.77 -10.31
C ILE A 42 4.52 0.07 -10.62
N SER A 43 4.77 -1.04 -9.93
CA SER A 43 5.90 -1.92 -10.23
C SER A 43 5.78 -2.52 -11.63
N ARG A 44 6.90 -2.68 -12.34
CA ARG A 44 6.92 -3.25 -13.69
C ARG A 44 6.54 -4.74 -13.71
N GLN A 45 6.95 -5.47 -12.67
CA GLN A 45 6.64 -6.89 -12.52
C GLN A 45 5.37 -7.09 -11.67
N SER A 46 4.69 -8.20 -11.91
CA SER A 46 3.59 -8.69 -11.09
C SER A 46 4.08 -9.75 -10.10
N TYR A 47 3.45 -9.82 -8.94
CA TYR A 47 3.84 -10.71 -7.85
C TYR A 47 2.63 -11.41 -7.25
N ARG A 48 2.70 -12.73 -7.15
CA ARG A 48 1.73 -13.51 -6.39
C ARG A 48 2.13 -13.62 -4.93
N ASN A 49 3.33 -14.16 -4.67
CA ASN A 49 3.86 -14.38 -3.33
C ASN A 49 5.15 -13.60 -3.16
N PHE A 50 5.25 -12.80 -2.10
CA PHE A 50 6.43 -11.98 -1.85
C PHE A 50 6.52 -11.56 -0.38
N SER A 51 7.72 -11.12 0.01
CA SER A 51 7.92 -10.29 1.18
C SER A 51 8.59 -9.02 0.73
N LEU A 52 7.88 -7.89 0.87
CA LEU A 52 8.39 -6.57 0.58
C LEU A 52 8.83 -5.93 1.89
N THR A 53 10.05 -5.44 1.94
CA THR A 53 10.58 -4.63 3.04
C THR A 53 10.92 -3.24 2.51
N PHE A 54 10.56 -2.20 3.24
CA PHE A 54 10.77 -0.83 2.82
C PHE A 54 10.96 0.09 4.03
N GLU A 55 11.51 1.27 3.79
CA GLU A 55 11.47 2.39 4.74
C GLU A 55 10.66 3.51 4.11
N PHE A 56 9.86 4.21 4.91
CA PHE A 56 9.03 5.31 4.46
C PHE A 56 9.07 6.46 5.46
N SER A 57 8.85 7.67 4.98
CA SER A 57 8.69 8.86 5.81
C SER A 57 7.52 9.67 5.27
N LEU A 58 6.71 10.24 6.17
CA LEU A 58 5.56 11.07 5.81
C LEU A 58 5.70 12.45 6.46
N ALA A 59 5.21 13.47 5.78
CA ALA A 59 4.99 14.77 6.39
C ALA A 59 3.87 14.70 7.44
N ALA A 60 3.71 15.76 8.24
CA ALA A 60 2.60 15.86 9.18
C ALA A 60 1.28 15.83 8.40
N GLY A 61 0.37 14.94 8.80
CA GLY A 61 -0.88 14.67 8.08
C GLY A 61 -0.68 13.94 6.75
N GLY A 62 0.49 13.34 6.50
CA GLY A 62 0.74 12.57 5.31
C GLY A 62 -0.14 11.32 5.23
N ASN A 63 -0.59 11.01 4.02
CA ASN A 63 -1.46 9.89 3.69
C ASN A 63 -0.92 9.23 2.42
N ALA A 64 -0.52 7.97 2.54
CA ALA A 64 0.04 7.14 1.48
C ALA A 64 -0.35 5.69 1.74
N GLY A 65 0.03 4.78 0.84
CA GLY A 65 -0.23 3.36 1.04
C GLY A 65 0.74 2.52 0.25
N VAL A 66 0.84 1.24 0.64
CA VAL A 66 1.43 0.22 -0.22
C VAL A 66 0.30 -0.69 -0.65
N LEU A 67 -0.10 -0.60 -1.92
CA LEU A 67 -1.09 -1.52 -2.46
C LEU A 67 -0.38 -2.72 -3.08
N TYR A 68 -1.07 -3.85 -3.12
CA TYR A 68 -0.50 -5.09 -3.62
C TYR A 68 -1.53 -5.95 -4.31
N ARG A 69 -1.04 -6.84 -5.18
CA ARG A 69 -1.86 -7.66 -6.08
C ARG A 69 -2.85 -6.79 -6.87
N VAL A 70 -2.41 -5.59 -7.25
CA VAL A 70 -3.22 -4.64 -7.99
C VAL A 70 -3.33 -5.07 -9.44
N ALA A 71 -4.55 -5.27 -9.91
CA ALA A 71 -4.84 -5.41 -11.34
C ALA A 71 -4.95 -4.02 -12.00
N GLU A 72 -4.19 -3.78 -13.06
CA GLU A 72 -4.20 -2.50 -13.80
C GLU A 72 -5.38 -2.37 -14.78
N SER A 73 -6.43 -3.18 -14.60
CA SER A 73 -7.67 -3.12 -15.40
C SER A 73 -8.65 -2.05 -14.91
N TRP A 74 -8.28 -1.26 -13.90
CA TRP A 74 -9.14 -0.28 -13.23
C TRP A 74 -8.63 1.15 -13.45
N PRO A 75 -9.50 2.17 -13.48
CA PRO A 75 -9.06 3.55 -13.68
C PRO A 75 -8.22 4.07 -12.52
N GLU A 76 -8.51 3.64 -11.29
CA GLU A 76 -7.73 3.99 -10.10
C GLU A 76 -7.11 2.75 -9.45
N SER A 77 -5.86 2.87 -8.99
CA SER A 77 -5.07 1.76 -8.41
C SER A 77 -5.77 1.07 -7.23
N TRP A 78 -6.41 1.85 -6.34
CA TRP A 78 -7.12 1.36 -5.15
C TRP A 78 -8.30 0.44 -5.46
N GLN A 79 -8.81 0.44 -6.69
CA GLN A 79 -9.85 -0.49 -7.11
C GLN A 79 -9.28 -1.86 -7.48
N GLY A 80 -8.01 -1.89 -7.90
CA GLY A 80 -7.37 -3.07 -8.44
C GLY A 80 -6.85 -4.03 -7.37
N GLY A 81 -6.60 -3.57 -6.14
CA GLY A 81 -6.12 -4.44 -5.08
C GLY A 81 -6.09 -3.80 -3.69
N PRO A 82 -5.85 -4.63 -2.65
CA PRO A 82 -5.80 -4.20 -1.26
C PRO A 82 -4.62 -3.29 -0.92
N GLU A 83 -4.77 -2.55 0.18
CA GLU A 83 -3.85 -1.49 0.61
C GLU A 83 -3.41 -1.68 2.06
N MET A 84 -2.11 -1.65 2.30
CA MET A 84 -1.53 -1.40 3.63
C MET A 84 -1.42 0.11 3.83
N GLN A 85 -2.24 0.64 4.74
CA GLN A 85 -2.34 2.09 4.95
C GLN A 85 -1.11 2.68 5.65
N LEU A 86 -0.56 3.77 5.12
CA LEU A 86 0.54 4.53 5.71
C LEU A 86 0.06 5.94 6.04
N LEU A 87 -0.13 6.23 7.33
CA LEU A 87 -0.84 7.45 7.75
C LEU A 87 -0.22 8.10 8.98
N ASP A 88 -0.15 9.44 8.99
CA ASP A 88 -0.06 10.19 10.24
C ASP A 88 -1.44 10.24 10.93
N ASN A 89 -1.73 9.23 11.76
CA ASN A 89 -3.00 9.14 12.48
C ASN A 89 -3.30 10.37 13.35
N ALA A 90 -2.27 11.04 13.89
CA ALA A 90 -2.46 12.14 14.82
C ALA A 90 -2.97 13.40 14.13
N SER A 91 -2.57 13.62 12.87
CA SER A 91 -2.84 14.87 12.15
C SER A 91 -3.81 14.70 10.98
N HIS A 92 -3.97 13.49 10.43
CA HIS A 92 -4.87 13.25 9.30
C HIS A 92 -6.30 12.87 9.76
N PRO A 93 -7.37 13.40 9.15
CA PRO A 93 -8.76 13.10 9.54
C PRO A 93 -9.12 11.60 9.56
N ASP A 94 -8.60 10.83 8.60
CA ASP A 94 -8.77 9.37 8.54
C ASP A 94 -8.18 8.63 9.76
N GLY A 95 -7.32 9.27 10.56
CA GLY A 95 -6.78 8.71 11.79
C GLY A 95 -7.82 8.46 12.88
N GLN A 96 -9.04 9.01 12.73
CA GLN A 96 -10.14 8.85 13.70
C GLN A 96 -10.94 7.55 13.52
N ASN A 97 -10.79 6.86 12.38
CA ASN A 97 -11.48 5.60 12.11
C ASN A 97 -10.46 4.45 12.09
N PRO A 98 -10.58 3.44 12.98
CA PRO A 98 -9.66 2.30 13.04
C PRO A 98 -9.47 1.54 11.72
N LEU A 99 -10.44 1.59 10.81
CA LEU A 99 -10.34 0.93 9.50
C LEU A 99 -9.49 1.72 8.50
N THR A 100 -9.16 2.98 8.78
CA THR A 100 -8.40 3.87 7.89
C THR A 100 -7.11 4.36 8.53
N THR A 101 -6.75 3.85 9.71
CA THR A 101 -5.52 4.19 10.41
C THR A 101 -4.31 3.47 9.84
N HIS A 102 -3.12 4.00 10.17
CA HIS A 102 -1.84 3.41 9.82
C HIS A 102 -1.73 1.93 10.19
N GLY A 103 -1.40 1.08 9.21
CA GLY A 103 -1.28 -0.36 9.33
C GLY A 103 -2.56 -1.13 8.99
N ALA A 104 -3.70 -0.45 8.83
CA ALA A 104 -4.96 -1.07 8.43
C ALA A 104 -4.85 -1.73 7.06
N LEU A 105 -5.66 -2.76 6.84
CA LEU A 105 -6.14 -3.09 5.50
C LEU A 105 -7.24 -2.06 5.20
N TYR A 106 -6.91 -1.07 4.38
CA TYR A 106 -7.70 0.16 4.27
C TYR A 106 -9.21 -0.10 4.06
N GLN A 107 -10.02 0.46 4.94
CA GLN A 107 -11.48 0.33 5.04
C GLN A 107 -12.05 -1.07 5.28
N LEU A 108 -11.21 -2.07 5.59
CA LEU A 108 -11.65 -3.46 5.79
C LEU A 108 -11.28 -4.02 7.15
N LEU A 109 -10.02 -3.90 7.59
CA LEU A 109 -9.55 -4.44 8.88
C LEU A 109 -8.62 -3.46 9.59
N ALA A 110 -8.89 -3.23 10.87
CA ALA A 110 -8.07 -2.38 11.73
C ALA A 110 -6.80 -3.11 12.19
N PRO A 111 -5.66 -2.41 12.35
CA PRO A 111 -4.49 -2.98 12.98
C PRO A 111 -4.78 -3.29 14.45
N THR A 112 -4.13 -4.31 15.00
CA THR A 112 -4.28 -4.73 16.40
C THR A 112 -3.38 -3.92 17.35
N GLU A 113 -2.32 -3.29 16.81
CA GLU A 113 -1.29 -2.60 17.60
C GLU A 113 -1.04 -1.19 17.05
N PRO A 114 -1.33 -0.13 17.83
CA PRO A 114 -0.96 1.24 17.45
C PRO A 114 0.56 1.37 17.25
N THR A 115 0.93 1.85 16.07
CA THR A 115 2.32 2.11 15.71
C THR A 115 2.40 3.49 15.07
N PRO A 116 2.37 4.59 15.86
CA PRO A 116 2.37 5.93 15.30
C PRO A 116 3.71 6.24 14.62
N ILE A 117 3.65 6.99 13.52
CA ILE A 117 4.84 7.56 12.90
C ILE A 117 5.28 8.83 13.62
N GLN A 118 6.55 9.20 13.43
CA GLN A 118 7.03 10.54 13.69
C GLN A 118 7.20 11.26 12.34
N PRO A 119 6.42 12.31 12.06
CA PRO A 119 6.51 13.01 10.78
C PRO A 119 7.93 13.48 10.46
N GLY A 120 8.38 13.21 9.23
CA GLY A 120 9.72 13.54 8.74
C GLY A 120 10.83 12.55 9.11
N GLU A 121 10.54 11.57 9.98
CA GLU A 121 11.47 10.47 10.26
C GLU A 121 11.12 9.23 9.43
N PHE A 122 12.13 8.41 9.14
CA PHE A 122 11.92 7.14 8.47
C PHE A 122 11.47 6.07 9.45
N MET A 123 10.52 5.25 9.01
CA MET A 123 10.05 4.05 9.70
C MET A 123 10.16 2.85 8.76
N SER A 124 10.55 1.69 9.31
CA SER A 124 10.54 0.42 8.59
C SER A 124 9.11 -0.13 8.44
N GLY A 125 8.74 -0.52 7.23
CA GLY A 125 7.54 -1.29 6.93
C GLY A 125 7.89 -2.64 6.29
N GLN A 126 7.03 -3.63 6.48
CA GLN A 126 7.11 -4.89 5.76
C GLN A 126 5.70 -5.41 5.45
N LEU A 127 5.54 -5.93 4.23
CA LEU A 127 4.34 -6.57 3.74
C LEU A 127 4.69 -7.99 3.31
N ILE A 128 4.02 -8.97 3.91
CA ILE A 128 4.22 -10.39 3.59
C ILE A 128 2.93 -10.92 2.96
N VAL A 129 3.02 -11.43 1.74
CA VAL A 129 1.90 -12.03 1.01
C VAL A 129 2.29 -13.44 0.60
N ARG A 130 1.63 -14.45 1.18
CA ARG A 130 1.86 -15.87 0.89
C ARG A 130 0.54 -16.58 0.68
N GLU A 131 0.27 -16.95 -0.56
CA GLU A 131 -1.01 -17.51 -1.01
C GLU A 131 -2.16 -16.58 -0.62
N ASN A 132 -2.88 -16.88 0.45
CA ASN A 132 -4.01 -16.07 0.90
C ASN A 132 -3.69 -15.32 2.20
N HIS A 133 -2.61 -15.73 2.86
CA HIS A 133 -2.17 -15.15 4.12
C HIS A 133 -1.40 -13.86 3.86
N VAL A 134 -1.83 -12.79 4.52
CA VAL A 134 -1.19 -11.48 4.46
C VAL A 134 -0.84 -10.99 5.85
N GLU A 135 0.32 -10.36 5.98
CA GLU A 135 0.75 -9.68 7.20
C GLU A 135 1.25 -8.28 6.90
N HIS A 136 0.80 -7.31 7.70
CA HIS A 136 1.35 -5.96 7.74
C HIS A 136 2.26 -5.82 8.96
N TRP A 137 3.46 -5.29 8.74
CA TRP A 137 4.46 -5.08 9.76
C TRP A 137 4.94 -3.64 9.75
N LEU A 138 5.03 -3.03 10.94
CA LEU A 138 5.51 -1.67 11.15
C LEU A 138 6.48 -1.65 12.32
N ALA A 139 7.62 -0.97 12.16
CA ALA A 139 8.68 -0.90 13.16
C ALA A 139 9.06 -2.29 13.74
N GLY A 140 9.15 -3.31 12.87
CA GLY A 140 9.48 -4.69 13.26
C GLY A 140 8.39 -5.47 13.99
N ARG A 141 7.16 -4.94 14.10
CA ARG A 141 6.03 -5.59 14.76
C ARG A 141 4.92 -5.94 13.77
N CYS A 142 4.36 -7.14 13.87
CA CYS A 142 3.18 -7.54 13.09
C CYS A 142 1.97 -6.79 13.65
N VAL A 143 1.42 -5.85 12.89
CA VAL A 143 0.27 -5.02 13.32
C VAL A 143 -1.05 -5.55 12.78
N LEU A 144 -1.03 -6.37 11.74
CA LEU A 144 -2.23 -6.96 11.17
C LEU A 144 -1.90 -8.27 10.45
N ARG A 145 -2.77 -9.27 10.57
CA ARG A 145 -2.69 -10.57 9.89
C ARG A 145 -4.10 -11.04 9.53
N TYR A 146 -4.28 -11.54 8.31
CA TYR A 146 -5.56 -12.07 7.85
C TYR A 146 -5.38 -13.03 6.67
N ASP A 147 -6.47 -13.74 6.37
CA ASP A 147 -6.61 -14.58 5.18
C ASP A 147 -7.55 -13.87 4.19
N LEU A 148 -7.11 -13.68 2.95
CA LEU A 148 -7.87 -13.03 1.88
C LEU A 148 -9.14 -13.80 1.47
N TYR A 149 -9.25 -15.09 1.81
CA TYR A 149 -10.44 -15.92 1.62
C TYR A 149 -11.30 -16.06 2.88
N ASP A 150 -10.94 -15.39 3.98
CA ASP A 150 -11.81 -15.37 5.16
C ASP A 150 -13.22 -14.89 4.79
N THR A 151 -14.23 -15.63 5.26
CA THR A 151 -15.62 -15.38 4.85
C THR A 151 -16.11 -14.00 5.27
N ALA A 152 -15.75 -13.54 6.47
CA ALA A 152 -16.14 -12.22 6.96
C ALA A 152 -15.42 -11.11 6.17
N LEU A 153 -14.15 -11.29 5.82
CA LEU A 153 -13.44 -10.34 4.96
C LEU A 153 -14.03 -10.29 3.54
N ARG A 154 -14.36 -11.43 2.95
CA ARG A 154 -15.01 -11.49 1.63
C ARG A 154 -16.37 -10.80 1.64
N GLU A 155 -17.15 -10.99 2.71
CA GLU A 155 -18.41 -10.28 2.90
C GLU A 155 -18.20 -8.76 3.05
N ALA A 156 -17.23 -8.32 3.87
CA ALA A 156 -16.89 -6.92 4.02
C ALA A 156 -16.49 -6.26 2.68
N ILE A 157 -15.67 -6.94 1.87
CA ILE A 157 -15.31 -6.49 0.51
C ILE A 157 -16.56 -6.31 -0.34
N SER A 158 -17.49 -7.28 -0.34
CA SER A 158 -18.73 -7.23 -1.14
C SER A 158 -19.68 -6.09 -0.76
N GLN A 159 -19.58 -5.58 0.48
CA GLN A 159 -20.38 -4.48 1.00
C GLN A 159 -19.65 -3.12 0.92
N SER A 160 -18.38 -3.12 0.56
CA SER A 160 -17.51 -1.93 0.52
C SER A 160 -17.49 -1.24 -0.85
N LYS A 161 -16.68 -0.18 -0.98
CA LYS A 161 -16.35 0.45 -2.26
C LYS A 161 -15.61 -0.48 -3.24
N PHE A 162 -15.02 -1.57 -2.75
CA PHE A 162 -14.26 -2.54 -3.55
C PHE A 162 -15.13 -3.61 -4.22
N LYS A 163 -16.44 -3.64 -3.94
CA LYS A 163 -17.39 -4.68 -4.41
C LYS A 163 -17.44 -4.90 -5.93
N HIS A 164 -16.98 -3.94 -6.72
CA HIS A 164 -16.95 -4.04 -8.17
C HIS A 164 -15.81 -4.91 -8.69
N ASN A 165 -14.78 -5.15 -7.88
CA ASN A 165 -13.70 -6.07 -8.19
C ASN A 165 -13.94 -7.42 -7.49
N PRO A 166 -14.56 -8.42 -8.16
CA PRO A 166 -14.80 -9.73 -7.55
C PRO A 166 -13.51 -10.44 -7.16
N ASP A 167 -12.41 -10.14 -7.85
CA ASP A 167 -11.09 -10.75 -7.66
C ASP A 167 -10.17 -9.93 -6.76
N PHE A 168 -10.71 -8.94 -6.01
CA PHE A 168 -9.93 -8.06 -5.15
C PHE A 168 -9.00 -8.84 -4.19
N GLY A 169 -7.68 -8.71 -4.42
CA GLY A 169 -6.61 -9.37 -3.68
C GLY A 169 -6.34 -10.85 -4.03
N LEU A 170 -7.13 -11.46 -4.92
CA LEU A 170 -7.06 -12.90 -5.19
C LEU A 170 -6.12 -13.27 -6.35
N THR A 171 -5.81 -12.32 -7.23
CA THR A 171 -4.97 -12.53 -8.41
C THR A 171 -3.51 -12.20 -8.13
N GLU A 172 -2.63 -12.69 -8.99
CA GLU A 172 -1.32 -12.07 -9.14
C GLU A 172 -1.51 -10.63 -9.66
N GLY A 173 -0.69 -9.69 -9.16
CA GLY A 173 -0.78 -8.30 -9.60
C GLY A 173 0.40 -7.48 -9.10
N HIS A 174 0.33 -6.19 -9.33
CA HIS A 174 1.43 -5.28 -9.07
C HIS A 174 1.46 -4.79 -7.61
N ILE A 175 2.62 -4.33 -7.19
CA ILE A 175 2.81 -3.46 -6.02
C ILE A 175 2.65 -2.00 -6.49
N ILE A 176 1.98 -1.19 -5.66
CA ILE A 176 1.78 0.26 -5.87
C ILE A 176 2.34 1.05 -4.68
N LEU A 177 2.92 2.21 -4.95
CA LEU A 177 3.26 3.26 -3.97
C LEU A 177 2.46 4.54 -4.23
#